data_AF-A0A139R9I7-F1
#
_entry.id   AF-A0A139R9I7-F1
#
_cell.length_a   1.000
_cell.length_b   1.000
_cell.length_c   1.000
_cell.angle_alpha   90.00
_cell.angle_beta   90.00
_cell.angle_gamma   90.00
#
_symmetry.space_group_name_H-M   'P 1'
#
loop_
_entity.id
_entity.type
_entity.pdbx_description
1 polymer ?
#
loop_
_entity_poly.entity_id
_entity_poly.type
_entity_poly.pdbx_seq_one_letter_code
_entity_poly.pdbx_strand_id
1 'polypeptide(L)' 'MDAKHLPFVLVTIIKMFPFYYVLESFRDAFLYHVWFWDKASNALFFWLLTLLMLMVGSMIHLRFRERFIDMV' A
#
# COMPACT_ATOMS: atom_id res chain seq x y z
N MET A 1 3.84 16.45 7.64
CA MET A 1 4.30 16.78 6.28
C MET A 1 3.51 17.99 5.83
N ASP A 2 4.02 19.20 6.08
CA ASP A 2 3.37 20.44 5.67
C ASP A 2 3.31 20.52 4.15
N ALA A 3 2.18 20.09 3.59
CA ALA A 3 1.86 20.08 2.17
C ALA A 3 1.64 21.48 1.56
N LYS A 4 2.00 22.55 2.29
CA LYS A 4 1.75 23.94 1.87
C LYS A 4 2.57 24.37 0.64
N HIS A 5 3.64 23.65 0.31
CA HIS A 5 4.52 24.00 -0.83
C HIS A 5 4.57 22.92 -1.92
N LEU A 6 3.82 21.82 -1.79
CA LEU A 6 3.84 20.73 -2.78
C LEU A 6 2.66 20.89 -3.76
N PRO A 7 2.87 20.69 -5.07
CA PRO A 7 1.80 20.77 -6.05
C PRO A 7 0.69 19.75 -5.73
N PHE A 8 -0.57 20.17 -5.82
CA PHE A 8 -1.76 19.40 -5.42
C PHE A 8 -1.82 17.98 -6.02
N VAL A 9 -1.38 17.85 -7.28
CA VAL A 9 -1.33 16.57 -7.99
C VAL A 9 -0.36 15.61 -7.32
N LEU A 10 0.82 16.11 -6.91
CA LEU A 10 1.86 15.28 -6.28
C LEU A 10 1.41 14.81 -4.90
N VAL A 11 0.74 15.68 -4.12
CA VAL A 11 0.17 15.31 -2.82
C VAL A 11 -0.90 14.23 -2.97
N THR A 12 -1.76 14.35 -3.99
CA THR A 12 -2.81 13.36 -4.27
C THR A 12 -2.22 12.00 -4.65
N ILE A 13 -1.21 11.99 -5.53
CA ILE A 13 -0.52 10.75 -5.93
C ILE A 13 0.17 10.09 -4.73
N ILE A 14 0.88 10.87 -3.90
CA ILE A 14 1.56 10.37 -2.70
C ILE A 14 0.55 9.77 -1.71
N LYS A 15 -0.60 10.43 -1.50
CA LYS A 15 -1.66 9.91 -0.64
C LYS A 15 -2.30 8.62 -1.16
N MET A 16 -2.29 8.42 -2.48
CA MET A 16 -2.85 7.24 -3.12
C MET A 16 -1.90 6.02 -3.03
N PHE A 17 -0.60 6.24 -2.79
CA PHE A 17 0.33 5.14 -2.56
C PHE A 17 0.02 4.40 -1.25
N PRO A 18 0.00 3.05 -1.25
CA PRO A 18 -0.27 2.24 -0.06
C PRO A 18 0.62 2.57 1.14
N PHE A 19 1.84 3.02 0.88
CA PHE A 19 2.80 3.41 1.93
C PHE A 19 2.31 4.58 2.79
N TYR A 20 1.57 5.52 2.20
CA TYR A 20 1.02 6.65 2.95
C TYR A 20 0.04 6.17 4.04
N TYR A 21 -0.81 5.21 3.70
CA TYR A 21 -1.76 4.62 4.65
C TYR A 21 -1.06 3.94 5.85
N VAL A 22 0.02 3.20 5.59
CA VAL A 22 0.82 2.55 6.64
C VAL A 22 1.46 3.59 7.57
N LEU A 23 2.05 4.64 6.99
CA LEU A 23 2.68 5.72 7.76
C LEU A 23 1.67 6.50 8.60
N GLU A 24 0.48 6.79 8.05
CA GLU A 24 -0.59 7.47 8.77
C GLU A 24 -1.13 6.60 9.93
N SER A 25 -1.34 5.31 9.70
CA SER A 25 -1.75 4.36 10.74
C SER A 25 -0.69 4.21 11.83
N PHE A 26 0.60 4.19 11.45
CA PHE A 26 1.70 4.13 12.39
C PHE A 26 1.78 5.40 13.24
N ARG A 27 1.68 6.58 12.61
CA ARG A 27 1.60 7.86 13.31
C ARG A 27 0.40 7.90 14.27
N ASP A 28 -0.75 7.44 13.82
CA ASP A 28 -1.97 7.47 14.62
C ASP A 28 -1.88 6.54 15.84
N ALA A 29 -1.27 5.37 15.69
CA ALA A 29 -1.00 4.46 16.81
C ALA A 29 -0.02 5.05 17.83
N PHE A 30 1.01 5.77 17.37
CA PHE A 30 2.05 6.35 18.23
C PHE A 30 1.66 7.66 18.90
N LEU A 31 0.98 8.57 18.19
CA LEU A 31 0.67 9.92 18.69
C LEU A 31 -0.72 10.02 19.30
N TYR A 32 -1.68 9.26 18.76
CA TYR A 32 -3.09 9.37 19.14
C TYR A 32 -3.60 8.11 19.87
N HIS A 33 -2.77 7.08 20.02
CA HIS A 33 -3.14 5.77 20.61
C HIS A 33 -4.36 5.12 19.93
N VAL A 34 -4.62 5.48 18.67
CA VAL A 34 -5.69 4.90 17.85
C VAL A 34 -5.11 3.75 17.05
N TRP A 35 -5.66 2.56 17.22
CA TRP A 35 -5.13 1.39 16.54
C TRP A 35 -5.64 1.31 15.10
N PHE A 36 -4.93 0.55 14.26
CA PHE A 36 -5.29 0.41 12.85
C PHE A 36 -6.69 -0.17 12.62
N TRP A 37 -7.23 -0.93 13.58
CA TRP A 37 -8.57 -1.51 13.53
C TRP A 37 -9.69 -0.55 13.96
N ASP A 38 -9.39 0.59 14.60
CA ASP A 38 -10.40 1.62 14.92
C ASP A 38 -11.04 2.19 13.65
N LYS A 39 -10.29 2.23 12.55
CA LYS A 39 -10.78 2.66 11.24
C LYS A 39 -10.94 1.45 10.32
N ALA A 40 -12.00 0.67 10.54
CA ALA A 40 -12.27 -0.57 9.80
C ALA A 40 -12.26 -0.40 8.25
N SER A 41 -12.78 0.71 7.73
CA SER A 41 -12.76 1.02 6.28
C SER A 41 -11.34 1.12 5.71
N ASN A 42 -10.46 1.72 6.49
CA ASN A 42 -9.07 2.01 6.17
C ASN A 42 -8.23 0.71 6.21
N ALA A 43 -8.44 -0.11 7.24
CA ALA A 43 -7.82 -1.43 7.34
C ALA A 43 -8.24 -2.35 6.18
N LEU A 44 -9.52 -2.34 5.82
CA LEU A 44 -10.05 -3.14 4.71
C LEU A 44 -9.46 -2.71 3.36
N PHE A 45 -9.33 -1.40 3.11
CA PHE A 45 -8.68 -0.88 1.92
C PHE A 45 -7.22 -1.37 1.80
N PHE A 46 -6.45 -1.30 2.88
CA PHE A 46 -5.07 -1.77 2.91
C PHE A 46 -4.96 -3.27 2.60
N TRP A 47 -5.72 -4.11 3.30
CA TRP A 47 -5.65 -5.56 3.10
C TRP A 47 -6.10 -5.98 1.70
N LEU A 48 -7.12 -5.34 1.13
CA LEU A 48 -7.52 -5.58 -0.26
C LEU A 48 -6.42 -5.22 -1.24
N LEU A 49 -5.77 -4.07 -1.07
CA LEU A 49 -4.68 -3.63 -1.93
C LEU A 49 -3.46 -4.55 -1.83
N THR A 50 -3.09 -4.96 -0.62
CA THR A 50 -1.99 -5.91 -0.39
C THR A 50 -2.29 -7.27 -1.00
N LEU A 51 -3.49 -7.82 -0.82
CA LEU A 51 -3.91 -9.09 -1.42
C LEU A 51 -3.94 -9.00 -2.94
N LEU A 52 -4.39 -7.89 -3.51
CA LEU A 52 -4.37 -7.67 -4.95
C LEU A 52 -2.94 -7.65 -5.49
N MET A 53 -2.03 -6.92 -4.85
CA MET A 53 -0.61 -6.93 -5.24
C MET A 53 0.01 -8.32 -5.12
N LEU A 54 -0.35 -9.08 -4.07
CA LEU A 54 0.13 -10.44 -3.87
C LEU A 54 -0.41 -11.41 -4.92
N MET A 55 -1.69 -11.30 -5.30
CA MET A 55 -2.28 -12.10 -6.38
C MET A 55 -1.62 -11.76 -7.71
N VAL A 56 -1.48 -10.48 -8.06
CA VAL A 56 -0.82 -10.05 -9.29
C VAL A 56 0.64 -10.54 -9.32
N GLY A 57 1.38 -10.34 -8.22
CA GLY A 57 2.75 -10.82 -8.08
C GLY A 57 2.87 -12.34 -8.21
N SER A 58 1.94 -13.08 -7.60
CA SER A 58 1.89 -14.55 -7.69
C SER A 58 1.59 -15.03 -9.11
N MET A 59 0.59 -14.44 -9.78
CA MET A 59 0.26 -14.77 -11.18
C MET A 59 1.43 -14.51 -12.12
N ILE A 60 2.09 -13.36 -11.96
CA ILE A 60 3.29 -13.02 -12.73
C ILE A 60 4.41 -14.02 -12.42
N HIS A 61 4.69 -14.30 -11.14
CA HIS A 61 5.72 -15.24 -10.73
C HIS A 61 5.53 -16.63 -11.35
N LEU A 62 4.31 -17.16 -11.31
CA LEU A 62 3.97 -18.46 -11.91
C LEU A 62 4.15 -18.44 -13.43
N ARG A 63 3.72 -17.37 -14.11
CA ARG A 63 3.87 -17.23 -15.57
C ARG A 63 5.32 -17.10 -16.01
N PHE A 64 6.16 -16.43 -15.22
CA PHE A 64 7.58 -16.28 -15.51
C PHE A 64 8.38 -17.54 -15.17
N ARG A 65 7.97 -18.29 -14.13
CA ARG A 65 8.60 -19.57 -13.76
C ARG A 65 8.68 -20.53 -14.96
N GLU A 66 7.63 -20.62 -15.76
CA GLU A 66 7.62 -21.47 -16.96
C GLU A 66 8.66 -21.03 -17.99
N ARG A 67 8.86 -19.72 -18.20
CA ARG A 67 9.84 -19.20 -19.16
C ARG A 67 11.30 -19.29 -18.69
N PHE A 68 11.53 -19.31 -17.37
CA PHE A 68 12.87 -19.50 -16.82
C PHE A 68 13.35 -20.95 -16.95
N ILE A 69 12.44 -21.93 -16.97
CA ILE A 69 12.80 -23.34 -17.19
C ILE A 69 13.35 -23.55 -18.60
N ASP A 70 12.82 -22.83 -19.60
CA ASP A 70 13.30 -22.89 -20.98
C ASP A 70 14.61 -22.12 -21.21
N MET A 71 15.07 -21.34 -20.22
CA MET A 71 16.30 -20.52 -20.30
C MET A 71 17.53 -21.23 -19.70
N VAL A 72 17.36 -22.41 -19.09
CA VAL A 72 18.42 -23.32 -18.63
C VAL A 72 18.59 -24.44 -19.64
#